data_AF-A0A7V9R0N2-F1
#
_entry.id   AF-A0A7V9R0N2-F1
#
_cell.length_a   1.000
_cell.length_b   1.000
_cell.length_c   1.000
_cell.angle_alpha   90.00
_cell.angle_beta   90.00
_cell.angle_gamma   90.00
#
_symmetry.space_group_name_H-M   'P 1'
#
loop_
_entity.id
_entity.type
_entity.pdbx_description
1 polymer ?
#
loop_
_entity_poly.entity_id
_entity_poly.type
_entity_poly.pdbx_seq_one_letter_code
_entity_poly.pdbx_strand_id
1 'polypeptide(L)'
;RGGEGATAYAEGVRLDVPAPPTAVIDTVGAGDALMAGLLAVLFEWGLTRDPHAGGPPIRSHSRVPATAERLGTLLEAGMLVAAETVARRGANPPTLDELPQDWPDLS
;
A
#
# COMPACT_ATOMS: atom_id res chain seq x y z
N ARG A 1 -12.33 1.89 -1.59
CA ARG A 1 -13.60 2.64 -1.71
C ARG A 1 -13.42 3.81 -2.69
N GLY A 2 -12.81 3.57 -3.85
CA GLY A 2 -12.54 4.62 -4.85
C GLY A 2 -12.01 5.91 -4.23
N GLY A 3 -12.55 7.05 -4.67
CA GLY A 3 -12.22 8.38 -4.13
C GLY A 3 -12.67 8.66 -2.70
N GLU A 4 -13.36 7.74 -2.01
CA GLU A 4 -13.65 7.89 -0.58
C GLU A 4 -12.53 7.35 0.33
N GLY A 5 -11.54 6.67 -0.24
CA GLY A 5 -10.44 6.06 0.52
C GLY A 5 -10.57 4.55 0.67
N ALA A 6 -10.18 4.03 1.82
CA ALA A 6 -10.18 2.60 2.10
C ALA A 6 -10.38 2.30 3.59
N THR A 7 -10.78 1.06 3.86
CA THR A 7 -11.04 0.57 5.21
C THR A 7 -10.23 -0.70 5.44
N ALA A 8 -9.44 -0.74 6.50
CA ALA A 8 -8.75 -1.94 6.96
C ALA A 8 -9.51 -2.60 8.11
N TYR A 9 -9.46 -3.94 8.11
CA TYR A 9 -9.97 -4.79 9.18
C TYR A 9 -8.89 -5.79 9.57
N ALA A 10 -8.44 -5.77 10.82
CA ALA A 10 -7.48 -6.74 11.33
C ALA A 10 -7.62 -6.91 12.84
N GLU A 11 -7.66 -8.16 13.34
CA GLU A 11 -7.72 -8.51 14.78
C GLU A 11 -8.75 -7.69 15.60
N GLY A 12 -9.93 -7.41 15.02
CA GLY A 12 -10.99 -6.62 15.67
C GLY A 12 -10.83 -5.11 15.54
N VAL A 13 -9.72 -4.62 14.99
CA VAL A 13 -9.50 -3.23 14.61
C VAL A 13 -10.16 -2.95 13.27
N ARG A 14 -10.86 -1.82 13.20
CA ARG A 14 -11.36 -1.20 11.98
C ARG A 14 -10.73 0.19 11.87
N LEU A 15 -10.08 0.46 10.74
CA LEU A 15 -9.51 1.77 10.44
C LEU A 15 -10.02 2.26 9.09
N ASP A 16 -10.58 3.46 9.06
CA ASP A 16 -11.03 4.15 7.85
C ASP A 16 -10.01 5.25 7.53
N VAL A 17 -9.43 5.23 6.33
CA VAL A 17 -8.46 6.23 5.86
C VAL A 17 -8.99 6.88 4.58
N PRO A 18 -9.06 8.23 4.50
CA PRO A 18 -9.54 8.92 3.31
C PRO A 18 -8.56 8.76 2.14
N ALA A 19 -9.07 8.83 0.91
CA ALA A 19 -8.20 8.88 -0.26
C ALA A 19 -7.43 10.21 -0.28
N PRO A 20 -6.16 10.23 -0.71
CA PRO A 20 -5.47 11.47 -0.96
C PRO A 20 -6.18 12.26 -2.07
N PRO A 21 -6.17 13.61 -2.03
CA PRO A 21 -6.68 14.42 -3.12
C PRO A 21 -5.90 14.13 -4.41
N THR A 22 -6.61 13.86 -5.50
CA THR A 22 -5.97 13.47 -6.77
C THR A 22 -6.74 14.01 -7.97
N ALA A 23 -6.01 14.54 -8.95
CA ALA A 23 -6.57 14.91 -10.24
C ALA A 23 -6.72 13.65 -11.11
N VAL A 24 -7.89 13.00 -11.04
CA VAL A 24 -8.16 11.73 -11.74
C VAL A 24 -8.21 11.92 -13.26
N ILE A 25 -7.38 11.18 -13.99
CA ILE A 25 -7.34 11.09 -15.46
C ILE A 25 -7.94 9.77 -15.95
N ASP A 26 -7.58 8.65 -15.34
CA ASP A 26 -8.02 7.30 -15.70
C ASP A 26 -8.03 6.42 -14.45
N THR A 27 -9.01 5.52 -14.27
CA THR A 27 -9.08 4.65 -13.08
C THR A 27 -8.53 3.24 -13.33
N VAL A 28 -8.13 2.93 -14.56
CA VAL A 28 -7.62 1.61 -14.92
C VAL A 28 -6.34 1.29 -14.12
N GLY A 29 -6.32 0.13 -13.47
CA GLY A 29 -5.16 -0.32 -12.68
C GLY A 29 -5.07 0.24 -11.26
N ALA A 30 -6.00 1.10 -10.82
CA ALA A 30 -5.96 1.68 -9.46
C ALA A 30 -5.94 0.63 -8.34
N GLY A 31 -6.72 -0.45 -8.51
CA GLY A 31 -6.76 -1.55 -7.54
C GLY A 31 -5.46 -2.35 -7.49
N ASP A 32 -4.87 -2.63 -8.65
CA ASP A 32 -3.60 -3.36 -8.74
C ASP A 32 -2.44 -2.52 -8.18
N ALA A 33 -2.45 -1.21 -8.46
CA ALA A 33 -1.52 -0.25 -7.89
C ALA A 33 -1.63 -0.16 -6.36
N LEU A 34 -2.86 -0.12 -5.84
CA LEU A 34 -3.11 -0.17 -4.39
C LEU A 34 -2.54 -1.44 -3.75
N MET A 35 -2.80 -2.60 -4.37
CA MET A 35 -2.26 -3.87 -3.90
C MET A 35 -0.73 -3.92 -4.00
N ALA A 36 -0.13 -3.39 -5.07
CA ALA A 36 1.31 -3.33 -5.24
C ALA A 36 1.98 -2.48 -4.16
N GLY A 37 1.42 -1.30 -3.85
CA GLY A 37 1.91 -0.45 -2.76
C GLY A 37 1.81 -1.13 -1.39
N LEU A 38 0.69 -1.80 -1.10
CA LEU A 38 0.54 -2.58 0.13
C LEU A 38 1.60 -3.69 0.25
N LEU A 39 1.79 -4.45 -0.83
CA LEU A 39 2.77 -5.54 -0.86
C LEU A 39 4.21 -5.03 -0.74
N ALA A 40 4.53 -3.88 -1.33
CA ALA A 40 5.83 -3.24 -1.20
C ALA A 40 6.14 -2.92 0.27
N VAL A 41 5.20 -2.31 1.00
CA VAL A 41 5.39 -2.02 2.44
C VAL A 41 5.52 -3.31 3.26
N LEU A 42 4.71 -4.33 2.98
CA LEU A 42 4.83 -5.62 3.66
C LEU A 42 6.18 -6.30 3.37
N PHE A 43 6.72 -6.10 2.16
CA PHE A 43 8.05 -6.58 1.79
C PHE A 43 9.15 -5.85 2.58
N GLU A 44 9.09 -4.53 2.66
CA GLU A 44 10.00 -3.71 3.49
C GLU A 44 9.94 -4.09 4.98
N TRP A 45 8.77 -4.49 5.48
CA TRP A 45 8.61 -4.99 6.85
C TRP A 45 9.06 -6.44 7.06
N GLY A 46 9.56 -7.11 6.00
CA GLY A 46 9.98 -8.51 6.07
C GLY A 46 8.83 -9.49 6.33
N LEU A 47 7.59 -9.10 5.99
CA LEU A 47 6.38 -9.91 6.18
C LEU A 47 6.01 -10.73 4.94
N THR A 48 6.72 -10.55 3.83
CA THR A 48 6.59 -11.36 2.62
C THR A 48 7.82 -12.24 2.41
N ARG A 49 7.63 -13.41 1.79
CA ARG A 49 8.72 -14.29 1.40
C ARG A 49 9.22 -13.82 0.03
N ASP A 50 10.50 -13.53 -0.09
CA ASP A 50 11.15 -13.60 -1.40
C ASP A 50 11.41 -15.09 -1.71
N PRO A 51 10.73 -15.68 -2.71
CA PRO A 51 10.93 -17.08 -3.06
C PRO A 51 12.31 -17.37 -3.67
N HIS A 52 13.05 -16.35 -4.09
CA HIS A 52 14.31 -16.43 -4.82
C HIS A 52 15.52 -15.85 -4.07
N ALA A 53 15.35 -14.93 -3.11
CA ALA A 53 16.49 -14.29 -2.43
C ALA A 53 17.11 -15.10 -1.27
N GLY A 54 16.65 -16.32 -0.99
CA GLY A 54 17.21 -17.13 0.12
C GLY A 54 17.09 -16.46 1.49
N GLY A 55 16.23 -15.44 1.63
CA GLY A 55 15.94 -14.77 2.88
C GLY A 55 15.35 -15.74 3.92
N PRO A 56 15.44 -15.41 5.22
CA PRO A 56 14.88 -16.26 6.26
C PRO A 56 13.40 -16.52 5.98
N PRO A 57 12.89 -17.74 6.25
CA PRO A 57 11.48 -18.04 6.04
C PRO A 57 10.63 -17.02 6.80
N ILE A 58 9.47 -16.65 6.23
CA ILE A 58 8.38 -16.01 6.99
C ILE A 58 8.27 -16.85 8.27
N ARG A 59 8.58 -16.27 9.44
CA ARG A 59 8.33 -16.99 10.69
C ARG A 59 6.85 -17.31 10.66
N SER A 60 6.45 -18.55 10.91
CA SER A 60 5.06 -19.01 10.80
C SER A 60 4.03 -18.22 11.62
N HIS A 61 4.50 -17.22 12.38
CA HIS A 61 3.75 -16.29 13.22
C HIS A 61 3.94 -14.81 12.82
N SER A 62 4.55 -14.49 11.67
CA SER A 62 4.71 -13.11 11.20
C SER A 62 3.36 -12.63 10.67
N ARG A 63 2.55 -12.08 11.57
CA ARG A 63 1.29 -11.43 11.21
C ARG A 63 1.59 -9.99 10.87
N VAL A 64 0.80 -9.43 9.95
CA VAL A 64 0.70 -7.98 9.82
C VAL A 64 0.30 -7.42 11.19
N PRO A 65 1.09 -6.52 11.80
CA PRO A 65 0.71 -5.91 13.06
C PRO A 65 -0.64 -5.22 12.89
N ALA A 66 -1.63 -5.61 13.70
CA ALA A 66 -2.99 -5.08 13.61
C ALA A 66 -3.17 -3.75 14.36
N THR A 67 -2.09 -3.02 14.65
CA THR A 67 -2.19 -1.71 15.30
C THR A 67 -2.74 -0.68 14.30
N ALA A 68 -3.45 0.33 14.81
CA ALA A 68 -4.02 1.37 13.95
C ALA A 68 -2.93 2.11 13.15
N GLU A 69 -1.76 2.33 13.74
CA GLU A 69 -0.62 2.99 13.10
C GLU A 69 -0.12 2.16 11.91
N ARG A 70 0.13 0.86 12.11
CA ARG A 70 0.64 -0.03 11.06
C ARG A 70 -0.38 -0.26 9.95
N LEU A 71 -1.66 -0.39 10.29
CA LEU A 71 -2.72 -0.47 9.29
C LEU A 71 -2.88 0.85 8.52
N GLY A 72 -2.68 1.98 9.19
CA GLY A 72 -2.67 3.31 8.60
C GLY A 72 -1.57 3.45 7.55
N THR A 73 -0.31 3.19 7.94
CA THR A 73 0.84 3.24 7.03
C THR A 73 0.64 2.35 5.80
N LEU A 74 0.11 1.14 5.97
CA LEU A 74 -0.18 0.24 4.85
C LEU A 74 -1.21 0.85 3.89
N LEU A 75 -2.36 1.27 4.42
CA LEU A 75 -3.45 1.85 3.62
C LEU A 75 -3.01 3.12 2.90
N GLU A 76 -2.33 4.02 3.60
CA GLU A 76 -1.84 5.28 3.05
C GLU A 76 -0.83 5.03 1.93
N ALA A 77 0.12 4.11 2.15
CA ALA A 77 1.11 3.77 1.14
C ALA A 77 0.46 3.20 -0.14
N GLY A 78 -0.45 2.24 0.00
CA GLY A 78 -1.18 1.68 -1.13
C GLY A 78 -2.05 2.72 -1.85
N MET A 79 -2.75 3.57 -1.10
CA MET A 79 -3.58 4.61 -1.69
C MET A 79 -2.77 5.67 -2.43
N LEU A 80 -1.55 5.99 -1.98
CA LEU A 80 -0.69 6.93 -2.71
C LEU A 80 -0.25 6.37 -4.07
N VAL A 81 0.12 5.10 -4.14
CA VAL A 81 0.47 4.45 -5.42
C VAL A 81 -0.74 4.42 -6.35
N ALA A 82 -1.94 4.16 -5.81
CA ALA A 82 -3.18 4.20 -6.58
C ALA A 82 -3.51 5.63 -7.06
N ALA A 83 -3.30 6.64 -6.23
CA ALA A 83 -3.49 8.05 -6.56
C ALA A 83 -2.60 8.48 -7.73
N GLU A 84 -1.31 8.17 -7.67
CA GLU A 84 -0.36 8.43 -8.75
C GLU A 84 -0.74 7.70 -10.04
N THR A 85 -1.23 6.47 -9.93
CA THR A 85 -1.72 5.69 -11.08
C THR A 85 -2.91 6.37 -11.74
N VAL A 86 -3.91 6.77 -10.95
CA VAL A 86 -5.13 7.37 -11.52
C VAL A 86 -4.93 8.79 -12.05
N ALA A 87 -3.83 9.45 -11.68
CA ALA A 87 -3.39 10.71 -12.25
C ALA A 87 -2.71 10.56 -13.63
N ARG A 88 -2.63 9.34 -14.18
CA ARG A 88 -1.99 9.01 -15.45
C ARG A 88 -2.97 8.24 -16.34
N ARG A 89 -2.67 8.11 -17.64
CA ARG A 89 -3.50 7.32 -18.57
C ARG A 89 -3.15 5.83 -18.47
N GLY A 90 -4.16 4.96 -18.41
CA GLY A 90 -4.00 3.52 -18.32
C GLY A 90 -3.43 3.02 -16.99
N ALA A 91 -3.16 1.71 -16.91
CA ALA A 91 -2.50 1.09 -15.77
C ALA A 91 -0.99 1.42 -15.76
N ASN A 92 -0.65 2.62 -15.31
CA ASN A 92 0.71 3.15 -15.27
C ASN A 92 1.13 3.53 -13.84
N PRO A 93 1.43 2.54 -12.97
CA PRO A 93 1.83 2.81 -11.59
C PRO A 93 3.18 3.54 -11.51
N PRO A 94 3.41 4.34 -10.46
CA PRO A 94 4.69 5.02 -10.28
C PRO A 94 5.83 4.04 -10.00
N THR A 95 7.05 4.45 -10.37
CA THR A 95 8.26 3.83 -9.82
C THR A 95 8.56 4.37 -8.42
N LEU A 96 9.51 3.75 -7.70
CA LEU A 96 9.93 4.24 -6.38
C LEU A 96 10.48 5.67 -6.43
N ASP A 97 11.23 6.02 -7.49
CA ASP A 97 11.81 7.36 -7.66
C ASP A 97 10.74 8.44 -7.98
N GLU A 98 9.55 8.02 -8.40
CA GLU A 98 8.42 8.91 -8.68
C GLU A 98 7.51 9.11 -7.47
N LEU A 99 7.71 8.34 -6.39
CA LEU A 99 7.00 8.50 -5.13
C LEU A 99 7.69 9.56 -4.24
N PRO A 100 6.98 10.14 -3.26
CA PRO A 100 7.61 11.01 -2.28
C PRO A 100 8.81 10.33 -1.59
N GLN A 101 9.84 11.11 -1.27
CA GLN A 101 11.09 10.59 -0.69
C GLN A 101 10.90 9.93 0.68
N ASP A 102 9.86 10.32 1.39
CA ASP A 102 9.43 9.76 2.67
C ASP A 102 8.44 8.61 2.51
N TRP A 103 8.19 8.13 1.29
CA TRP A 103 7.27 7.02 1.06
C TRP A 103 7.93 5.64 1.24
N PRO A 104 7.26 4.68 1.91
CA PRO A 104 6.12 4.90 2.80
C PRO A 104 6.59 5.63 4.07
N ASP A 105 5.75 6.50 4.63
CA ASP A 105 6.08 7.15 5.90
C ASP A 105 6.02 6.10 7.01
N LEU A 106 7.21 5.63 7.44
CA LEU A 106 7.39 4.62 8.49
C LEU A 106 7.70 5.24 9.86
N SER A 107 7.57 6.57 10.01
CA SER A 107 7.91 7.28 11.24
C SER A 107 7.02 6.94 12.44
#